data_AF-A0A9Q0DL27-F1
#
_entry.id   AF-A0A9Q0DL27-F1
#
_cell.length_a   1.000
_cell.length_b   1.000
_cell.length_c   1.000
_cell.angle_alpha   90.00
_cell.angle_beta   90.00
_cell.angle_gamma   90.00
#
_symmetry.space_group_name_H-M   'P 1'
#
loop_
_entity.id
_entity.type
_entity.pdbx_description
1 polymer ?
#
loop_
_entity_poly.entity_id
_entity_poly.type
_entity_poly.pdbx_seq_one_letter_code
_entity_poly.pdbx_strand_id
1 'polypeptide(L)'
;MTSFRPICSANHKESNVVVFEKENFIGKQWEINDDYPSLQAMGWANNEIGSMKVQGGAWVFYQFPGYRGYQYIMECDRHGGEYKHYREWGSHAQTFQVQSLRRIQQ
;
A
#
# COMPACT_ATOMS: atom_id res chain seq x y z
N MET A 1 -18.85 5.58 -11.01
CA MET A 1 -18.98 4.64 -9.89
C MET A 1 -20.01 3.58 -10.27
N THR A 2 -19.58 2.34 -10.41
CA THR A 2 -20.43 1.23 -10.93
C THR A 2 -20.69 0.14 -9.89
N SER A 3 -19.92 0.11 -8.79
CA SER A 3 -20.13 -0.80 -7.67
C SER A 3 -19.48 -0.25 -6.40
N PHE A 4 -19.90 -0.78 -5.25
CA PHE A 4 -19.34 -0.47 -3.94
C PHE A 4 -19.11 -1.76 -3.16
N ARG A 5 -18.07 -1.79 -2.34
CA ARG A 5 -17.81 -2.88 -1.39
C ARG A 5 -17.29 -2.30 -0.08
N PRO A 6 -17.65 -2.88 1.07
CA PRO A 6 -17.03 -2.51 2.35
C PRO A 6 -15.57 -2.96 2.40
N ILE A 7 -14.79 -2.30 3.26
CA ILE A 7 -13.42 -2.65 3.62
C ILE A 7 -13.46 -3.14 5.07
N CYS A 8 -13.73 -4.43 5.25
CA CYS A 8 -13.98 -5.01 6.57
C CYS A 8 -12.72 -5.15 7.41
N SER A 9 -11.55 -5.25 6.77
CA SER A 9 -10.24 -5.37 7.41
C SER A 9 -9.69 -4.06 7.96
N ALA A 10 -10.34 -2.92 7.75
CA ALA A 10 -9.88 -1.64 8.26
C ALA A 10 -9.83 -1.65 9.81
N ASN A 11 -8.64 -1.50 10.38
CA ASN A 11 -8.44 -1.33 11.82
C ASN A 11 -7.24 -0.40 12.02
N HIS A 12 -7.52 0.89 12.27
CA HIS A 12 -6.48 1.92 12.29
C HIS A 12 -5.39 1.68 13.35
N LYS A 13 -5.74 1.10 14.51
CA LYS A 13 -4.79 0.88 15.63
C LYS A 13 -3.85 -0.29 15.41
N GLU A 14 -4.29 -1.29 14.66
CA GLU A 14 -3.55 -2.52 14.37
C GLU A 14 -3.09 -2.56 12.90
N SER A 15 -3.06 -1.41 12.23
CA SER A 15 -2.62 -1.34 10.85
C SER A 15 -1.11 -1.36 10.78
N ASN A 16 -0.55 -2.37 10.11
CA ASN A 16 0.86 -2.42 9.75
C ASN A 16 1.06 -3.07 8.38
N VAL A 17 2.04 -2.57 7.64
CA VAL A 17 2.39 -3.05 6.29
C VAL A 17 3.91 -3.07 6.15
N VAL A 18 4.42 -4.11 5.48
CA VAL A 18 5.83 -4.17 5.08
C VAL A 18 5.90 -3.97 3.58
N VAL A 19 6.67 -2.99 3.14
CA VAL A 19 6.90 -2.70 1.72
C VAL A 19 8.29 -3.14 1.31
N PHE A 20 8.43 -3.62 0.09
CA PHE A 20 9.67 -4.15 -0.45
C PHE A 20 10.06 -3.42 -1.74
N GLU A 21 11.36 -3.25 -1.92
CA GLU A 21 11.93 -2.59 -3.10
C GLU A 21 11.61 -3.32 -4.40
N LYS A 22 11.64 -4.66 -4.38
CA LYS A 22 11.41 -5.50 -5.56
C LYS A 22 10.16 -6.36 -5.38
N GLU A 23 9.74 -6.95 -6.48
CA GLU A 23 8.69 -7.96 -6.52
C GLU A 23 9.05 -9.19 -5.68
N ASN A 24 8.04 -10.00 -5.35
CA ASN A 24 8.21 -11.27 -4.62
C ASN A 24 8.89 -11.16 -3.25
N PHE A 25 8.74 -10.02 -2.57
CA PHE A 25 9.25 -9.74 -1.23
C PHE A 25 10.79 -9.73 -1.13
N ILE A 26 11.44 -9.21 -2.17
CA ILE A 26 12.90 -9.18 -2.30
C ILE A 26 13.42 -7.75 -2.12
N GLY A 27 14.66 -7.63 -1.64
CA GLY A 27 15.40 -6.37 -1.56
C GLY A 27 15.22 -5.67 -0.23
N LYS A 28 15.46 -4.35 -0.22
CA LYS A 28 15.25 -3.54 0.99
C LYS A 28 13.77 -3.59 1.38
N GLN A 29 13.51 -3.84 2.66
CA GLN A 29 12.17 -3.81 3.23
C GLN A 29 12.02 -2.66 4.22
N TRP A 30 10.78 -2.22 4.42
CA TRP A 30 10.44 -1.24 5.44
C TRP A 30 9.07 -1.53 6.03
N GLU A 31 9.02 -1.66 7.36
CA GLU A 31 7.77 -1.79 8.12
C GLU A 31 7.20 -0.41 8.44
N ILE A 32 5.91 -0.25 8.17
CA ILE A 32 5.17 1.00 8.25
C ILE A 32 3.89 0.77 9.04
N ASN A 33 3.65 1.60 10.05
CA ASN A 33 2.50 1.54 10.95
C ASN A 33 1.84 2.92 11.14
N ASP A 34 2.29 3.94 10.39
CA ASP A 34 1.76 5.30 10.41
C ASP A 34 1.51 5.84 8.99
N ASP A 35 0.83 6.97 8.90
CA ASP A 35 0.48 7.61 7.64
C ASP A 35 1.65 8.45 7.12
N TYR A 36 2.03 8.25 5.87
CA TYR A 36 3.15 8.97 5.25
C TYR A 36 2.70 9.75 4.01
N PRO A 37 2.62 11.09 4.09
CA PRO A 37 2.31 11.92 2.92
C PRO A 37 3.49 11.99 1.93
N SER A 38 4.69 11.56 2.32
CA SER A 38 5.82 11.35 1.40
C SER A 38 6.72 10.24 1.92
N LEU A 39 6.85 9.16 1.16
CA LEU A 39 7.77 8.06 1.48
C LEU A 39 9.23 8.51 1.39
N GLN A 40 9.55 9.38 0.44
CA GLN A 40 10.89 9.93 0.23
C GLN A 40 11.34 10.77 1.42
N ALA A 41 10.47 11.65 1.92
CA ALA A 41 10.77 12.47 3.10
C ALA A 41 11.04 11.63 4.36
N MET A 42 10.51 10.41 4.39
CA MET A 42 10.62 9.49 5.53
C MET A 42 11.72 8.43 5.34
N GLY A 43 12.46 8.45 4.22
CA GLY A 43 13.66 7.62 4.02
C GLY A 43 13.56 6.53 2.95
N TRP A 44 12.47 6.45 2.19
CA TRP A 44 12.36 5.57 1.02
C TRP A 44 12.91 6.26 -0.22
N ALA A 45 14.11 5.87 -0.66
CA ALA A 45 14.81 6.55 -1.75
C ALA A 45 14.12 6.42 -3.12
N ASN A 46 13.32 5.38 -3.33
CA ASN A 46 12.71 5.07 -4.63
C ASN A 46 11.30 5.69 -4.74
N ASN A 47 10.80 5.83 -5.96
CA ASN A 47 9.41 6.26 -6.20
C ASN A 47 8.45 5.08 -6.38
N GLU A 48 8.94 3.87 -6.15
CA GLU A 48 8.27 2.62 -6.47
C GLU A 48 8.28 1.68 -5.28
N ILE A 49 7.28 0.80 -5.25
CA ILE A 49 7.20 -0.34 -4.34
C ILE A 49 6.99 -1.58 -5.22
N GLY A 50 7.89 -2.55 -5.13
CA GLY A 50 7.82 -3.75 -5.96
C GLY A 50 6.83 -4.79 -5.41
N SER A 51 6.74 -4.93 -4.09
CA SER A 51 5.78 -5.81 -3.43
C SER A 51 5.50 -5.38 -1.99
N MET A 52 4.45 -5.92 -1.37
CA MET A 52 4.09 -5.60 0.01
C MET A 52 3.35 -6.73 0.73
N LYS A 53 3.45 -6.70 2.06
CA LYS A 53 2.69 -7.56 2.98
C LYS A 53 1.88 -6.71 3.92
N VAL A 54 0.56 -6.70 3.76
CA VAL A 54 -0.38 -6.06 4.70
C VAL A 54 -0.62 -7.05 5.84
N GLN A 55 0.08 -6.84 6.94
CA GLN A 55 -0.01 -7.72 8.11
C GLN A 55 -1.26 -7.42 8.94
N GLY A 56 -1.72 -6.16 8.94
CA GLY A 56 -2.89 -5.73 9.67
C GLY A 56 -3.55 -4.51 9.04
N GLY A 57 -4.86 -4.41 9.25
CA GLY A 57 -5.65 -3.29 8.78
C GLY A 57 -5.91 -3.27 7.27
N ALA A 58 -6.23 -2.08 6.78
CA ALA A 58 -6.34 -1.77 5.37
C ALA A 58 -5.67 -0.43 5.08
N TRP A 59 -5.09 -0.31 3.90
CA TRP A 59 -4.25 0.82 3.52
C TRP A 59 -4.64 1.35 2.15
N VAL A 60 -4.48 2.66 1.95
CA VAL A 60 -4.50 3.28 0.63
C VAL A 60 -3.10 3.73 0.28
N PHE A 61 -2.60 3.23 -0.84
CA PHE A 61 -1.34 3.62 -1.46
C PHE A 61 -1.65 4.63 -2.58
N TYR A 62 -0.76 5.59 -2.78
CA TYR A 62 -0.95 6.69 -3.72
C TYR A 62 0.27 6.89 -4.61
N GLN A 63 0.02 7.18 -5.88
CA GLN A 63 1.06 7.39 -6.88
C GLN A 63 2.00 8.55 -6.53
N PHE A 64 1.48 9.66 -6.01
CA PHE A 64 2.25 10.88 -5.72
C PHE A 64 2.25 11.23 -4.23
N PRO A 65 3.18 12.09 -3.78
CA PRO A 65 3.13 12.66 -2.44
C PRO A 65 1.84 13.47 -2.19
N GLY A 66 1.44 13.51 -0.92
CA GLY A 66 0.25 14.21 -0.45
C GLY A 66 -1.05 13.50 -0.80
N TYR A 67 -1.03 12.17 -0.92
CA TYR A 67 -2.21 11.33 -1.19
C TYR A 67 -2.89 11.64 -2.54
N ARG A 68 -2.08 11.81 -3.59
CA ARG A 68 -2.54 12.21 -4.93
C ARG A 68 -2.28 11.15 -6.00
N GLY A 69 -2.98 11.29 -7.13
CA GLY A 69 -2.88 10.40 -8.28
C GLY A 69 -3.73 9.15 -8.10
N TYR A 70 -3.30 8.05 -8.74
CA TYR A 70 -3.98 6.76 -8.59
C TYR A 70 -3.93 6.26 -7.15
N GLN A 71 -5.00 5.57 -6.76
CA GLN A 71 -5.20 5.00 -5.43
C GLN A 71 -5.25 3.48 -5.53
N TYR A 72 -4.62 2.80 -4.58
CA TYR A 72 -4.59 1.34 -4.50
C TYR A 72 -4.98 0.92 -3.08
N ILE A 73 -6.01 0.10 -2.96
CA ILE A 73 -6.51 -0.38 -1.67
C ILE A 73 -5.91 -1.75 -1.40
N MET A 74 -5.19 -1.86 -0.28
CA MET A 74 -4.54 -3.08 0.16
C MET A 74 -5.14 -3.50 1.49
N GLU A 75 -5.56 -4.75 1.59
CA GLU A 75 -6.31 -5.29 2.72
C GLU A 75 -5.60 -6.53 3.25
N CYS A 76 -5.54 -6.69 4.56
CA CYS A 76 -4.89 -7.87 5.16
C CYS A 76 -5.61 -9.19 4.87
N ASP A 77 -6.91 -9.15 4.58
CA ASP A 77 -7.75 -10.33 4.29
C ASP A 77 -7.79 -10.70 2.79
N ARG A 78 -7.33 -9.82 1.90
CA ARG A 78 -7.21 -10.09 0.46
C ARG A 78 -5.86 -10.75 0.17
N HIS A 79 -5.86 -11.83 -0.61
CA HIS A 79 -4.65 -12.57 -0.98
C HIS A 79 -3.80 -13.04 0.23
N GLY A 80 -4.40 -13.14 1.42
CA GLY A 80 -3.66 -13.39 2.67
C GLY A 80 -2.71 -12.25 3.06
N GLY A 81 -3.02 -11.02 2.64
CA GLY A 81 -2.20 -9.82 2.87
C GLY A 81 -0.96 -9.74 1.97
N GLU A 82 -0.74 -10.72 1.07
CA GLU A 82 0.45 -10.82 0.24
C GLU A 82 0.20 -10.28 -1.17
N TYR A 83 0.92 -9.22 -1.55
CA TYR A 83 0.86 -8.60 -2.87
C TYR A 83 2.24 -8.62 -3.51
N LYS A 84 2.49 -9.61 -4.37
CA LYS A 84 3.84 -9.91 -4.90
C LYS A 84 4.24 -9.03 -6.07
N HIS A 85 3.28 -8.40 -6.73
CA HIS A 85 3.45 -7.66 -7.98
C HIS A 85 2.32 -6.62 -8.15
N TYR A 86 2.58 -5.46 -8.78
CA TYR A 86 1.57 -4.38 -8.92
C TYR A 86 0.25 -4.80 -9.57
N ARG A 87 0.28 -5.81 -10.46
CA ARG A 87 -0.93 -6.36 -11.10
C ARG A 87 -1.93 -6.93 -10.10
N GLU A 88 -1.50 -7.25 -8.89
CA GLU A 88 -2.36 -7.75 -7.80
C GLU A 88 -3.02 -6.63 -7.00
N TRP A 89 -2.64 -5.36 -7.22
CA TRP A 89 -3.14 -4.21 -6.47
C TRP A 89 -4.57 -3.80 -6.84
N GLY A 90 -5.19 -4.47 -7.82
CA GLY A 90 -6.59 -4.25 -8.20
C GLY A 90 -6.87 -2.90 -8.88
N SER A 91 -5.84 -2.26 -9.45
CA SER A 91 -5.97 -0.98 -10.16
C SER A 91 -5.74 -1.13 -11.66
N HIS A 92 -6.41 -0.29 -12.45
CA HIS A 92 -6.14 -0.14 -13.88
C HIS A 92 -4.86 0.66 -14.16
N ALA A 93 -4.31 1.32 -13.14
CA ALA A 93 -3.04 2.02 -13.27
C ALA A 93 -1.91 0.98 -13.44
N GLN A 94 -1.37 0.91 -14.66
CA GLN A 94 -0.29 -0.02 -15.02
C GLN A 94 1.08 0.50 -14.55
N THR A 95 1.19 0.85 -13.26
CA THR A 95 2.41 1.42 -12.67
C THR A 95 2.64 0.92 -11.24
N PHE A 96 3.90 0.76 -10.88
CA PHE A 96 4.39 0.42 -9.54
C PHE A 96 4.69 1.64 -8.68
N GLN A 97 4.45 2.84 -9.23
CA GLN A 97 4.79 4.09 -8.57
C GLN A 97 3.90 4.29 -7.34
N VAL A 98 4.55 4.45 -6.18
CA VAL A 98 3.92 4.80 -4.91
C VAL A 98 4.83 5.78 -4.18
N GLN A 99 4.27 6.90 -3.75
CA GLN A 99 5.02 7.94 -3.04
C GLN A 99 4.34 8.45 -1.76
N SER A 100 3.10 8.03 -1.48
CA SER A 100 2.47 8.23 -0.17
C SER A 100 1.49 7.10 0.15
N LEU A 101 1.22 6.90 1.43
CA LEU A 101 0.27 5.88 1.90
C LEU A 101 -0.36 6.30 3.23
N ARG A 102 -1.55 5.80 3.49
CA ARG A 102 -2.24 5.98 4.79
C ARG A 102 -3.11 4.79 5.14
N ARG A 103 -3.35 4.63 6.42
CA ARG A 103 -4.29 3.67 7.00
C ARG A 103 -5.73 4.09 6.70
N ILE A 104 -6.58 3.12 6.46
CA ILE A 104 -8.03 3.33 6.35
C ILE A 104 -8.63 3.31 7.75
N GLN A 105 -9.37 4.36 8.10
CA GLN A 105 -10.15 4.44 9.32
C GLN A 105 -11.57 3.93 9.03
N GLN A 106 -12.13 3.11 9.94
CA GLN A 106 -13.55 2.77 9.96
C GLN A 106 -14.37 3.95 10.48
#